data_AF-A0A315WVG4-F1
#
_entry.id   AF-A0A315WVG4-F1
#
_cell.length_a   1.000
_cell.length_b   1.000
_cell.length_c   1.000
_cell.angle_alpha   90.00
_cell.angle_beta   90.00
_cell.angle_gamma   90.00
#
_symmetry.space_group_name_H-M   'P 1'
#
loop_
_entity.id
_entity.type
_entity.pdbx_description
1 polymer ?
#
loop_
_entity_poly.entity_id
_entity_poly.type
_entity_poly.pdbx_seq_one_letter_code
_entity_poly.pdbx_strand_id
1 'polypeptide(L)' 'MLKRAKAPKQPFAMTGVPLLAMGCAFAAVGASGQTAFSYVAAGLLIPGTVLLAMGLWNRRRQC' A
#
# COMPACT_ATOMS: atom_id res chain seq x y z
N MET A 1 -6.38 30.06 -17.45
CA MET A 1 -5.74 28.80 -17.89
C MET A 1 -5.72 27.80 -16.72
N LEU A 2 -6.71 26.93 -16.62
CA LEU A 2 -6.74 25.87 -15.60
C LEU A 2 -5.84 24.71 -16.07
N LYS A 3 -4.63 24.60 -15.51
CA LYS A 3 -3.80 23.38 -15.66
C LYS A 3 -4.58 22.23 -15.03
N ARG A 4 -5.18 21.36 -15.85
CA ARG A 4 -5.68 20.06 -15.35
C ARG A 4 -4.47 19.30 -14.82
N ALA A 5 -4.46 19.04 -13.51
CA ALA A 5 -3.43 18.22 -12.89
C ALA A 5 -3.37 16.88 -13.63
N LYS A 6 -2.17 16.51 -14.09
CA LYS A 6 -1.94 15.26 -14.81
C LYS A 6 -2.27 14.13 -13.85
N ALA A 7 -3.28 13.33 -14.17
CA ALA A 7 -3.62 12.16 -13.38
C ALA A 7 -2.35 11.30 -13.20
N PRO A 8 -1.98 10.92 -11.97
CA PRO A 8 -0.83 10.06 -11.75
C PRO A 8 -1.06 8.79 -12.56
N LYS A 9 -0.08 8.38 -13.36
CA LYS A 9 -0.24 7.22 -14.26
C LYS A 9 -0.50 5.92 -13.48
N GLN A 10 -0.13 5.86 -12.20
CA GLN A 10 -0.22 4.67 -11.35
C GLN A 10 -0.43 5.04 -9.86
N PRO A 11 -1.59 5.62 -9.49
CA PRO A 11 -1.84 6.06 -8.11
C PRO A 11 -1.73 4.91 -7.11
N PHE A 12 -2.14 3.70 -7.50
CA PHE A 12 -2.12 2.51 -6.66
C PHE A 12 -0.71 2.02 -6.30
N ALA A 13 0.24 2.13 -7.22
CA ALA A 13 1.63 1.74 -6.96
C ALA A 13 2.35 2.78 -6.09
N MET A 14 2.04 4.06 -6.30
CA MET A 14 2.69 5.18 -5.63
C MET A 14 2.37 5.23 -4.13
N THR A 15 1.18 4.80 -3.72
CA THR A 15 0.75 4.71 -2.32
C THR A 15 0.84 3.28 -1.76
N GLY A 16 0.57 2.25 -2.57
CA GLY A 16 0.59 0.85 -2.11
C GLY A 16 1.97 0.35 -1.69
N VAL A 17 3.03 0.73 -2.41
CA VAL A 17 4.41 0.30 -2.11
C VAL A 17 4.89 0.79 -0.72
N PRO A 18 4.83 2.10 -0.38
CA PRO A 18 5.26 2.56 0.94
C PRO A 18 4.39 2.01 2.08
N LEU A 19 3.06 1.85 1.86
CA LEU A 19 2.18 1.22 2.86
C LEU A 19 2.58 -0.23 3.13
N LEU A 20 2.88 -0.99 2.08
CA LEU A 20 3.32 -2.38 2.22
C LEU A 20 4.66 -2.46 2.96
N ALA A 21 5.63 -1.62 2.58
CA ALA A 21 6.95 -1.58 3.22
C ALA A 21 6.86 -1.26 4.72
N MET A 22 6.06 -0.26 5.09
CA MET A 22 5.81 0.08 6.49
C MET A 22 5.08 -1.05 7.20
N GLY A 23 4.02 -1.61 6.62
CA GLY A 23 3.31 -2.77 7.18
C GLY A 23 4.25 -3.95 7.47
N CYS A 24 5.20 -4.26 6.58
CA CYS A 24 6.19 -5.32 6.79
C CYS A 24 7.16 -5.00 7.93
N ALA A 25 7.63 -3.76 8.04
CA ALA A 25 8.51 -3.34 9.13
C ALA A 25 7.78 -3.40 10.49
N PHE A 26 6.55 -2.92 10.56
CA PHE A 26 5.71 -3.01 11.76
C PHE A 26 5.34 -4.47 12.09
N ALA A 27 5.15 -5.34 11.11
CA ALA A 27 4.89 -6.76 11.33
C ALA A 27 6.11 -7.48 11.94
N ALA A 28 7.33 -7.16 11.47
CA ALA A 28 8.56 -7.70 12.04
C ALA A 28 8.76 -7.27 13.50
N VAL A 29 8.48 -6.00 13.82
CA VAL A 29 8.49 -5.49 15.20
C VAL A 29 7.36 -6.07 16.05
N GLY A 30 6.18 -6.29 15.48
CA GLY A 30 5.07 -6.95 16.15
C GLY A 30 5.42 -8.39 16.55
N ALA A 31 6.12 -9.12 15.67
CA ALA A 31 6.59 -10.47 15.92
C ALA A 31 7.67 -10.55 17.02
N SER A 32 8.40 -9.46 17.30
CA SER A 32 9.39 -9.41 18.38
C SER A 32 8.80 -9.20 19.79
N GLY A 33 7.48 -9.34 19.96
CA GLY A 33 6.81 -9.35 21.26
C GLY A 33 6.05 -8.08 21.63
N GLN A 34 5.94 -7.11 20.72
CA GLN A 34 5.20 -5.86 20.94
C GLN A 34 3.86 -5.87 20.20
N THR A 35 2.81 -6.31 20.88
CA THR A 35 1.44 -6.48 20.33
C THR A 35 0.80 -5.18 19.83
N ALA A 36 1.23 -4.02 20.34
CA ALA A 36 0.76 -2.73 19.82
C ALA A 36 1.19 -2.51 18.36
N PHE A 37 2.41 -2.95 18.01
CA PHE A 37 2.96 -2.76 16.67
C PHE A 37 2.36 -3.73 15.66
N SER A 38 1.89 -4.92 16.09
CA SER A 38 1.20 -5.85 15.19
C SER A 38 -0.20 -5.36 14.78
N TYR A 39 -0.92 -4.67 15.66
CA TYR A 39 -2.20 -4.03 15.31
C TYR A 39 -2.01 -2.91 14.27
N VAL A 40 -0.98 -2.09 14.45
CA VAL A 40 -0.61 -1.03 13.49
C VAL A 40 -0.14 -1.65 12.15
N ALA A 41 0.62 -2.74 12.21
CA ALA A 41 1.02 -3.50 11.03
C ALA A 41 -0.20 -3.96 10.23
N ALA A 42 -1.20 -4.56 10.87
CA ALA A 42 -2.42 -4.99 10.20
C ALA A 42 -3.14 -3.81 9.51
N GLY A 43 -3.22 -2.67 10.20
CA GLY A 43 -3.83 -1.44 9.66
C GLY A 43 -3.12 -0.85 8.44
N LEU A 44 -1.81 -1.07 8.28
CA LEU A 44 -1.01 -0.61 7.13
C LEU A 44 -0.90 -1.66 6.03
N LEU A 45 -0.77 -2.92 6.42
CA LEU A 45 -0.50 -4.05 5.52
C LEU A 45 -1.74 -4.42 4.71
N ILE A 46 -2.94 -4.41 5.32
CA ILE A 46 -4.21 -4.72 4.64
C ILE A 46 -4.48 -3.71 3.51
N PRO A 47 -4.55 -2.38 3.74
CA PRO A 47 -4.77 -1.44 2.65
C PRO A 47 -3.61 -1.40 1.64
N GLY A 48 -2.37 -1.60 2.09
CA GLY A 48 -1.19 -1.68 1.20
C GLY A 48 -1.27 -2.87 0.23
N THR A 49 -1.61 -4.06 0.73
CA THR A 49 -1.82 -5.26 -0.11
C THR A 49 -3.02 -5.12 -1.03
N VAL A 50 -4.14 -4.56 -0.55
CA VAL A 50 -5.34 -4.32 -1.37
C VAL A 50 -5.03 -3.35 -2.51
N LEU A 51 -4.33 -2.25 -2.26
CA LEU A 51 -3.95 -1.30 -3.31
C LEU A 51 -3.01 -1.92 -4.35
N LEU A 52 -2.02 -2.69 -3.92
CA LEU A 52 -1.11 -3.38 -4.83
C LEU A 52 -1.83 -4.45 -5.67
N ALA A 53 -2.73 -5.22 -5.05
CA ALA A 53 -3.56 -6.20 -5.75
C ALA A 53 -4.49 -5.52 -6.78
N MET A 54 -5.13 -4.40 -6.42
CA MET A 54 -5.94 -3.61 -7.35
C MET A 54 -5.10 -3.01 -8.49
N GLY A 55 -3.89 -2.53 -8.21
CA GLY A 55 -2.96 -2.06 -9.24
C GLY A 55 -2.59 -3.17 -10.23
N LEU A 56 -2.33 -4.38 -9.72
CA LEU A 56 -2.02 -5.55 -10.55
C LEU A 56 -3.24 -5.99 -11.37
N TRP A 57 -4.44 -5.97 -10.77
CA TRP A 57 -5.70 -6.28 -11.46
C TRP A 57 -5.98 -5.26 -12.58
N ASN A 58 -5.84 -3.96 -12.29
CA ASN A 58 -6.07 -2.91 -13.28
C ASN A 58 -5.06 -3.03 -14.43
N ARG A 59 -3.80 -3.35 -14.15
CA ARG A 59 -2.79 -3.61 -15.18
C ARG A 59 -3.15 -4.80 -16.06
N ARG A 60 -3.73 -5.87 -15.50
CA ARG A 60 -4.19 -7.04 -16.27
C ARG A 60 -5.42 -6.76 -17.14
N ARG A 61 -6.29 -5.80 -16.77
CA ARG A 61 -7.47 -5.41 -17.57
C ARG A 61 -7.21 -4.35 -18.64
N GLN A 62 -6.03 -3.73 -18.62
CA GLN A 62 -5.62 -2.75 -19.65
C GLN A 62 -4.83 -3.38 -20.80
N CYS A 63 -4.58 -4.69 -20.74
CA CYS A 63 -4.25 -5.53 -21.89
C CYS A 63 -5.54 -6.14 -22.44
#